data_AF-A0A091K5F8-F1
#
_entry.id   AF-A0A091K5F8-F1
#
_cell.length_a   1.000
_cell.length_b   1.000
_cell.length_c   1.000
_cell.angle_alpha   90.00
_cell.angle_beta   90.00
_cell.angle_gamma   90.00
#
_symmetry.space_group_name_H-M   'P 1'
#
loop_
_entity.id
_entity.type
_entity.pdbx_description
1 polymer ?
#
loop_
_entity_poly.entity_id
_entity_poly.type
_entity_poly.pdbx_seq_one_letter_code
_entity_poly.pdbx_strand_id
1 'polypeptide(L)' 'DECTSMQFTRFLCDSPLEAENAPNGPECGYGSFHQQYWLDGKIIAVGVIDILPYCVSSVYLYYDPDYSFLSLGVYSALR' A
#
# COMPACT_ATOMS: atom_id res chain seq x y z
N ASP A 1 19.11 -10.65 -13.65
CA ASP A 1 19.04 -9.54 -12.70
C ASP A 1 18.38 -10.00 -11.42
N GLU A 2 19.10 -9.89 -10.30
CA GLU A 2 18.55 -10.10 -8.96
C GLU A 2 18.32 -8.74 -8.29
N CYS A 3 17.20 -8.62 -7.57
CA CYS A 3 16.90 -7.43 -6.78
C CYS A 3 17.78 -7.42 -5.53
N THR A 4 18.54 -6.34 -5.31
CA THR A 4 19.30 -6.15 -4.06
C THR A 4 18.39 -5.67 -2.94
N SER A 5 18.76 -5.95 -1.69
CA SER A 5 18.05 -5.45 -0.51
C SER A 5 17.90 -3.92 -0.54
N MET A 6 18.94 -3.20 -0.98
CA MET A 6 18.91 -1.74 -1.10
C MET A 6 17.89 -1.26 -2.15
N GLN A 7 17.78 -1.97 -3.28
CA GLN A 7 16.76 -1.66 -4.27
C GLN A 7 15.35 -1.93 -3.72
N PHE A 8 15.16 -3.03 -2.99
CA PHE A 8 13.90 -3.36 -2.33
C PHE A 8 13.51 -2.27 -1.32
N THR A 9 14.41 -1.90 -0.41
CA THR A 9 14.16 -0.89 0.62
C THR A 9 13.80 0.45 -0.01
N ARG A 10 14.59 0.92 -0.97
CA ARG A 10 14.33 2.19 -1.65
C ARG A 10 13.00 2.20 -2.42
N PHE A 11 12.54 1.03 -2.88
CA PHE A 11 11.34 0.93 -3.71
C PHE A 11 10.06 0.71 -2.90
N LEU A 12 10.09 -0.11 -1.84
CA LEU A 12 8.90 -0.49 -1.08
C LEU A 12 8.87 0.00 0.36
N CYS A 13 10.02 0.24 0.99
CA CYS A 13 10.07 0.59 2.41
C CYS A 13 10.20 2.10 2.62
N ASP A 14 11.04 2.75 1.82
CA ASP A 14 11.32 4.16 1.95
C ASP A 14 10.24 4.98 1.24
N SER A 15 9.73 6.01 1.93
CA SER A 15 8.85 7.01 1.34
C SER A 15 9.47 8.39 1.51
N PRO A 16 9.37 9.27 0.50
CA PRO A 16 9.75 10.67 0.65
C PRO A 16 8.73 11.49 1.45
N LEU A 17 7.58 10.91 1.81
CA LEU A 17 6.55 11.59 2.61
C LEU A 17 6.88 11.51 4.10
N GLU A 18 6.90 12.67 4.75
CA GLU A 18 6.99 12.76 6.21
C GLU A 18 5.64 12.42 6.82
N ALA A 19 5.61 11.44 7.73
CA ALA A 19 4.39 11.05 8.41
C ALA A 19 3.94 12.13 9.40
N GLU A 20 2.65 12.50 9.35
CA GLU A 20 2.11 13.59 10.18
C GLU A 20 0.76 13.20 10.79
N ASN A 21 0.60 13.47 12.09
CA ASN A 21 -0.68 13.36 12.78
C ASN A 21 -1.28 14.75 13.01
N ALA A 22 -2.04 15.24 12.03
CA ALA A 22 -2.71 16.53 12.13
C ALA A 22 -3.96 16.44 13.03
N PRO A 23 -4.30 17.48 13.82
CA PRO A 23 -5.47 17.46 14.72
C PRO A 23 -6.82 17.21 14.03
N ASN A 24 -6.93 17.59 12.75
CA ASN A 24 -8.11 17.39 11.92
C ASN A 24 -7.86 16.37 10.79
N GLY A 25 -6.81 15.56 10.91
CA GLY A 25 -6.44 14.52 9.96
C GLY A 25 -7.17 13.19 10.23
N PRO A 26 -6.96 12.19 9.36
CA PRO A 26 -7.43 10.83 9.62
C PRO A 26 -6.74 10.26 10.87
N GLU A 27 -7.40 9.34 11.58
CA GLU A 27 -6.84 8.72 12.79
C GLU A 27 -5.51 8.01 12.56
N CYS A 28 -5.26 7.53 11.33
CA CYS A 28 -4.01 6.89 10.94
C CYS A 28 -2.89 7.89 10.57
N GLY A 29 -3.19 9.18 10.47
CA GLY A 29 -2.26 10.21 10.01
C GLY A 29 -2.09 10.26 8.49
N TYR A 30 -1.32 11.25 8.04
CA TYR A 30 -0.87 11.38 6.66
C TYR A 30 0.48 10.69 6.47
N GLY A 31 0.75 10.22 5.25
CA GLY A 31 1.98 9.52 4.90
C GLY A 31 1.73 8.32 3.98
N SER A 32 2.73 7.45 3.87
CA SER A 32 2.66 6.21 3.08
C SER A 32 2.37 4.99 3.96
N PHE A 33 1.49 4.10 3.48
CA PHE A 33 1.00 2.96 4.22
C PHE A 33 0.96 1.70 3.36
N HIS A 34 1.14 0.55 4.01
CA HIS A 34 0.89 -0.77 3.42
C HIS A 34 -0.50 -1.27 3.83
N GLN A 35 -1.46 -1.17 2.91
CA GLN A 35 -2.81 -1.70 3.04
C GLN A 35 -2.81 -3.20 2.74
N GLN A 36 -3.08 -4.03 3.75
CA GLN A 36 -3.04 -5.48 3.62
C GLN A 36 -4.43 -6.07 3.37
N TYR A 37 -4.51 -6.99 2.40
CA TYR A 37 -5.72 -7.73 2.07
C TYR A 37 -5.58 -9.15 2.60
N TRP A 38 -6.41 -9.50 3.58
CA TRP A 38 -6.38 -10.80 4.26
C TRP A 38 -7.55 -11.68 3.82
N LEU A 39 -7.26 -12.95 3.56
CA LEU A 39 -8.26 -13.99 3.31
C LEU A 39 -7.84 -15.26 4.05
N ASP A 40 -8.72 -15.76 4.92
CA ASP A 40 -8.50 -16.97 5.73
C ASP A 40 -7.16 -16.98 6.49
N GLY A 41 -6.75 -15.82 7.01
CA GLY A 41 -5.50 -15.66 7.75
C GLY A 41 -4.24 -15.59 6.89
N LYS A 42 -4.35 -15.53 5.56
CA LYS A 42 -3.25 -15.28 4.63
C LYS A 42 -3.35 -13.88 4.02
N ILE A 43 -2.22 -13.17 3.92
CA ILE A 43 -2.13 -11.94 3.11
C ILE A 43 -2.11 -12.34 1.64
N ILE A 44 -3.10 -11.89 0.89
CA ILE A 44 -3.25 -12.20 -0.54
C ILE A 44 -2.90 -11.01 -1.45
N ALA A 45 -2.89 -9.79 -0.91
CA ALA A 45 -2.41 -8.60 -1.59
C ALA A 45 -1.91 -7.55 -0.60
N VAL A 46 -1.06 -6.65 -1.09
CA VAL A 46 -0.64 -5.44 -0.38
C VAL A 46 -0.69 -4.26 -1.35
N GLY A 47 -1.42 -3.23 -0.96
CA GLY A 47 -1.43 -1.92 -1.61
C GLY A 47 -0.50 -0.96 -0.89
N VAL A 48 0.36 -0.28 -1.63
CA VAL A 48 1.12 0.89 -1.15
C VAL A 48 0.29 2.12 -1.46
N ILE A 49 -0.22 2.78 -0.42
CA ILE A 49 -1.08 3.95 -0.54
C ILE A 49 -0.48 5.16 0.17
N ASP A 50 -0.62 6.34 -0.43
CA ASP A 50 -0.33 7.61 0.23
C ASP A 50 -1.63 8.28 0.64
N ILE A 51 -1.74 8.62 1.92
CA ILE A 51 -2.85 9.40 2.45
C ILE A 51 -2.35 10.83 2.61
N LEU A 52 -2.95 11.75 1.87
CA LEU A 52 -2.59 13.17 1.84
C LEU A 52 -3.82 14.03 2.18
N PRO A 53 -3.65 15.32 2.54
CA PRO A 53 -4.77 16.16 2.98
C PRO A 53 -5.92 16.32 1.98
N TYR A 54 -5.67 16.12 0.69
CA TYR A 54 -6.67 16.34 -0.37
C TYR A 54 -6.89 15.12 -1.26
N CYS A 55 -6.14 14.04 -1.08
CA CYS A 55 -6.26 12.85 -1.91
C CYS A 55 -5.71 11.59 -1.23
N VAL A 56 -6.16 10.46 -1.75
CA VAL A 56 -5.54 9.16 -1.52
C VAL A 56 -4.93 8.71 -2.84
N SER A 57 -3.64 8.39 -2.82
CA SER A 57 -2.91 7.89 -3.99
C SER A 57 -2.68 6.39 -3.82
N SER A 58 -3.10 5.59 -4.81
CA SER A 58 -2.72 4.18 -4.88
C SER A 58 -1.45 4.07 -5.72
N VAL A 59 -0.30 3.93 -5.05
CA VAL A 59 1.02 3.96 -5.70
C VAL A 59 1.33 2.62 -6.37
N TYR A 60 1.22 1.54 -5.61
CA TYR A 60 1.49 0.18 -6.09
C TYR A 60 0.51 -0.81 -5.49
N LEU A 61 0.17 -1.85 -6.24
CA LEU A 61 -0.51 -3.03 -5.72
C LEU A 61 0.21 -4.26 -6.23
N TYR A 62 0.56 -5.17 -5.33
CA TYR A 62 1.03 -6.49 -5.67
C TYR A 62 0.23 -7.53 -4.90
N TYR A 63 0.02 -8.68 -5.54
CA TYR A 63 -0.86 -9.72 -5.03
C TYR A 63 -0.34 -11.10 -5.40
N ASP A 64 -0.78 -12.10 -4.64
CA ASP A 64 -0.50 -13.50 -4.90
C ASP A 64 -1.26 -13.96 -6.18
N PRO A 65 -0.56 -14.37 -7.26
CA PRO A 65 -1.18 -14.73 -8.53
C PRO A 65 -2.25 -15.84 -8.45
N ASP A 66 -2.17 -16.71 -7.44
CA ASP A 66 -3.15 -17.77 -7.21
C ASP A 66 -4.56 -17.20 -6.94
N TYR A 67 -4.65 -15.94 -6.50
CA TYR A 67 -5.89 -15.22 -6.23
C TYR A 67 -6.30 -14.26 -7.36
N SER A 68 -5.69 -14.36 -8.53
CA SER A 68 -6.01 -13.50 -9.70
C SER A 68 -7.50 -13.49 -10.08
N PHE A 69 -8.21 -14.61 -9.86
CA PHE A 69 -9.65 -14.72 -10.11
C PHE A 69 -10.50 -13.75 -9.28
N LEU A 70 -9.98 -13.23 -8.16
CA LEU A 70 -10.66 -12.23 -7.32
C LEU A 70 -10.59 -10.81 -7.90
N SER A 71 -9.82 -10.58 -8.97
CA SER A 71 -9.66 -9.25 -9.59
C SER A 71 -9.19 -8.18 -8.57
N LEU A 72 -8.18 -8.52 -7.77
CA LEU A 72 -7.72 -7.70 -6.63
C LEU A 72 -7.33 -6.26 -7.02
N GLY A 73 -6.84 -6.06 -8.25
CA GLY A 73 -6.60 -4.72 -8.82
C GLY A 73 -7.86 -3.86 -8.86
N VAL A 74 -8.96 -4.39 -9.41
CA VAL A 74 -10.25 -3.68 -9.47
C VAL A 74 -10.80 -3.46 -8.08
N TYR A 75 -10.74 -4.49 -7.22
CA TYR A 75 -11.23 -4.38 -5.85
C TYR A 75 -10.50 -3.27 -5.07
N SER A 76 -9.18 -3.18 -5.19
CA SER A 76 -8.38 -2.16 -4.49
C SER A 76 -8.74 -0.73 -4.91
N ALA A 77 -9.14 -0.52 -6.16
CA ALA A 77 -9.48 0.81 -6.67
C ALA A 77 -10.89 1.28 -6.27
N LEU A 78 -11.77 0.37 -5.84
CA LEU A 78 -13.16 0.66 -5.49
C LEU A 78 -13.40 0.82 -3.98
N ARG A 79 -12.41 0.50 -3.15
CA ARG A 79 -12.56 0.36 -1.70
C ARG A 79 -12.08 1.59 -0.93
#